data_AF-A0A2L2Z215-F1
#
_entry.id   AF-A0A2L2Z215-F1
#
_cell.length_a   1.000
_cell.length_b   1.000
_cell.length_c   1.000
_cell.angle_alpha   90.00
_cell.angle_beta   90.00
_cell.angle_gamma   90.00
#
_symmetry.space_group_name_H-M   'P 1'
#
loop_
_entity.id
_entity.type
_entity.pdbx_description
1 polymer ?
#
loop_
_entity_poly.entity_id
_entity_poly.type
_entity_poly.pdbx_seq_one_letter_code
_entity_poly.pdbx_strand_id
1 'polypeptide(L)' 'ECNLYQRPVDCDDIYRLGFQKIGVYDIYPNSSILGSSSVKVFCDMETVGGFGTVFLIRGDYKRATDFFYKAWNDYK' A
#
# COMPACT_ATOMS: atom_id res chain seq x y z
N GLU A 1 -22.95 1.01 -5.09
CA GLU A 1 -22.08 -0.19 -5.00
C GLU A 1 -20.81 0.10 -5.78
N CYS A 2 -19.63 0.03 -5.15
CA CYS A 2 -18.35 0.18 -5.86
C CYS A 2 -18.00 -1.17 -6.49
N ASN A 3 -17.80 -1.18 -7.80
CA ASN A 3 -17.39 -2.37 -8.52
C ASN A 3 -15.91 -2.66 -8.21
N LEU A 4 -15.67 -3.60 -7.29
CA LEU A 4 -14.33 -4.03 -6.85
C LEU A 4 -13.42 -4.47 -8.01
N TYR A 5 -14.01 -4.87 -9.15
CA TYR A 5 -13.29 -5.28 -10.35
C TYR A 5 -12.64 -4.14 -11.15
N GLN A 6 -12.99 -2.88 -10.90
CA GLN A 6 -12.41 -1.75 -11.63
C GLN A 6 -11.47 -0.88 -10.78
N ARG A 7 -11.57 -0.94 -9.45
CA ARG A 7 -10.85 -0.04 -8.53
C ARG A 7 -10.57 -0.72 -7.19
N PRO A 8 -9.51 -1.54 -7.09
CA PRO A 8 -9.14 -2.20 -5.83
C PRO A 8 -8.78 -1.14 -4.78
N VAL A 9 -9.35 -1.22 -3.59
CA VAL A 9 -9.16 -0.25 -2.51
C VAL A 9 -7.88 -0.54 -1.73
N ASP A 10 -7.48 -1.80 -1.64
CA ASP A 10 -6.31 -2.29 -0.91
C ASP A 10 -5.72 -3.56 -1.53
N CYS A 11 -4.71 -4.14 -0.87
CA CYS A 11 -4.06 -5.37 -1.31
C CYS A 11 -4.94 -6.63 -1.20
N ASP A 12 -5.98 -6.64 -0.36
CA ASP A 12 -6.94 -7.75 -0.30
C ASP A 12 -7.82 -7.77 -1.55
N ASP A 13 -8.29 -6.60 -1.99
CA ASP A 13 -8.98 -6.50 -3.27
C ASP A 13 -8.08 -6.95 -4.45
N ILE A 14 -6.82 -6.52 -4.49
CA ILE A 14 -5.84 -6.98 -5.49
C ILE A 14 -5.73 -8.50 -5.50
N TYR A 15 -5.64 -9.11 -4.32
CA TYR A 15 -5.55 -10.57 -4.23
C TYR A 15 -6.84 -11.27 -4.71
N ARG A 16 -8.02 -10.76 -4.33
CA ARG A 16 -9.32 -11.30 -4.76
C ARG A 16 -9.53 -11.20 -6.28
N LEU A 17 -8.87 -10.26 -6.94
CA LEU A 17 -8.82 -10.16 -8.41
C LEU A 17 -7.92 -11.22 -9.07
N GLY A 18 -7.21 -12.04 -8.28
CA GLY A 18 -6.33 -13.10 -8.75
C GLY A 18 -4.86 -12.70 -8.87
N PHE A 19 -4.49 -11.48 -8.45
CA PHE A 19 -3.09 -11.04 -8.43
C PHE A 19 -2.40 -11.49 -7.14
N GLN A 20 -1.77 -12.65 -7.18
CA GLN A 20 -1.17 -13.30 -6.01
C GLN A 20 0.35 -13.09 -5.87
N LYS A 21 0.95 -12.25 -6.72
CA LYS A 21 2.40 -12.00 -6.68
C LYS A 21 2.71 -10.88 -5.68
N ILE A 22 3.81 -11.03 -4.93
CA ILE A 22 4.34 -9.94 -4.13
C ILE A 22 4.87 -8.83 -5.05
N GLY A 23 4.58 -7.56 -4.72
CA GLY A 23 5.02 -6.45 -5.55
C GLY A 23 4.31 -5.14 -5.30
N VAL A 24 4.57 -4.18 -6.18
CA VAL A 24 3.95 -2.85 -6.14
C VAL A 24 2.71 -2.83 -7.03
N TYR A 25 1.58 -2.41 -6.46
CA TYR A 25 0.29 -2.33 -7.12
C TYR A 25 -0.30 -0.92 -7.01
N ASP A 26 -1.15 -0.56 -7.97
CA ASP A 26 -1.97 0.65 -7.91
C ASP A 26 -3.30 0.32 -7.23
N ILE A 27 -3.60 1.02 -6.13
CA ILE A 27 -4.88 0.93 -5.42
C ILE A 27 -5.59 2.28 -5.44
N TYR A 28 -6.89 2.28 -5.17
CA TYR A 28 -7.78 3.44 -5.20
C TYR A 28 -8.50 3.58 -3.86
N PRO A 29 -7.81 4.05 -2.80
CA PRO A 29 -8.41 4.21 -1.49
C PRO A 29 -9.58 5.20 -1.53
N ASN A 30 -10.62 4.94 -0.76
CA ASN A 30 -11.70 5.91 -0.57
C ASN A 30 -11.21 7.04 0.36
N SER A 31 -10.52 8.02 -0.24
CA SER A 31 -9.92 9.15 0.47
C SER A 31 -10.51 10.47 -0.04
N SER A 32 -10.97 11.30 0.90
CA SER A 32 -11.44 12.66 0.58
C SER A 32 -10.32 13.57 0.05
N ILE A 33 -9.06 13.23 0.34
CA ILE A 33 -7.88 13.99 -0.09
C ILE A 33 -7.43 13.54 -1.47
N LEU A 34 -7.37 12.23 -1.72
CA LEU A 34 -6.91 11.67 -3.00
C LEU A 34 -8.03 11.66 -4.06
N GLY A 35 -9.30 11.72 -3.64
CA GLY A 35 -10.45 11.67 -4.52
C GLY A 35 -10.50 10.37 -5.32
N SER A 36 -10.45 10.49 -6.65
CA SER A 36 -10.42 9.33 -7.55
C SER A 36 -9.01 8.86 -7.95
N SER A 37 -7.96 9.43 -7.37
CA SER A 37 -6.57 9.11 -7.73
C SER A 37 -6.12 7.77 -7.16
N SER A 38 -5.19 7.10 -7.85
CA SER A 38 -4.52 5.91 -7.31
C SER A 38 -3.27 6.26 -6.52
N VAL A 39 -2.85 5.33 -5.66
CA VAL A 39 -1.55 5.34 -4.99
C VAL A 39 -0.86 4.00 -5.20
N LYS A 40 0.48 4.04 -5.30
CA LYS A 40 1.31 2.83 -5.38
C LYS A 40 1.60 2.31 -3.97
N VAL A 41 1.25 1.06 -3.72
CA VAL A 41 1.52 0.37 -2.45
C VAL A 41 2.27 -0.93 -2.71
N PHE A 42 3.09 -1.34 -1.75
CA PHE A 42 3.69 -2.67 -1.77
C PHE A 42 2.71 -3.65 -1.10
N CYS A 43 2.30 -4.67 -1.83
CA CYS A 43 1.44 -5.74 -1.33
C CYS A 43 2.27 -6.96 -1.03
N ASP A 44 2.28 -7.36 0.25
CA ASP A 44 2.82 -8.65 0.68
C ASP A 44 1.70 -9.70 0.63
N MET A 45 1.83 -10.62 -0.33
CA MET A 45 0.88 -11.69 -0.60
C MET A 45 1.34 -13.07 -0.09
N GLU A 46 2.53 -13.13 0.54
CA GLU A 46 3.22 -14.39 0.87
C GLU A 46 3.28 -14.64 2.38
N THR A 47 3.25 -13.59 3.22
CA THR A 47 3.22 -13.78 4.68
C THR A 47 1.93 -14.47 5.15
N VAL A 48 2.04 -15.33 6.17
CA VAL A 48 0.90 -16.09 6.70
C VAL A 48 -0.12 -15.14 7.32
N GLY A 49 -1.34 -15.13 6.77
CA GLY A 49 -2.39 -14.12 7.05
C GLY A 49 -2.46 -12.98 6.03
N GLY A 50 -1.63 -13.07 4.99
CA GLY A 50 -1.31 -12.02 4.03
C GLY A 50 -2.43 -11.66 3.10
N PHE A 51 -2.85 -10.40 3.25
CA PHE A 51 -3.27 -9.45 2.21
C PHE A 51 -2.82 -8.04 2.64
N GLY A 52 -1.60 -7.95 3.18
CA GLY A 52 -1.15 -6.79 3.92
C GLY A 52 -0.77 -5.64 2.99
N THR A 53 -1.53 -4.54 3.04
CA THR A 53 -1.07 -3.26 2.49
C THR A 53 0.06 -2.71 3.34
N VAL A 54 1.30 -2.77 2.85
CA VAL A 54 2.46 -2.33 3.62
C VAL A 54 2.54 -0.80 3.63
N PHE A 55 2.39 -0.19 4.83
CA PHE A 55 2.44 1.26 5.02
C PHE A 55 3.81 1.79 5.49
N LEU A 56 4.61 0.95 6.15
CA LEU A 56 5.93 1.33 6.67
C LEU A 56 6.86 0.11 6.69
N ILE A 57 8.06 0.27 6.14
CA ILE A 57 9.13 -0.74 6.19
C ILE A 57 10.35 -0.15 6.90
N ARG A 58 10.84 -0.87 7.91
CA ARG A 58 12.06 -0.56 8.67
C ARG A 58 13.02 -1.73 8.57
N GLY A 59 14.30 -1.44 8.39
CA GLY A 59 15.34 -2.45 8.27
C GLY A 59 16.69 -1.80 8.06
N ASP A 60 17.74 -2.62 8.06
CA ASP A 60 19.08 -2.17 7.74
C ASP A 60 19.24 -2.03 6.22
N TYR A 61 18.76 -0.90 5.71
CA TYR A 61 18.87 -0.50 4.30
C TYR A 61 20.03 0.47 4.06
N LYS A 62 21.04 0.50 4.94
CA LYS A 62 22.17 1.44 4.87
C LYS A 62 21.74 2.92 4.82
N ARG A 63 20.64 3.25 5.49
CA ARG A 63 20.18 4.64 5.69
C ARG A 63 20.70 5.20 7.01
N ALA A 64 20.73 6.52 7.14
CA ALA A 64 21.07 7.18 8.40
C ALA A 64 20.14 6.72 9.54
N THR A 65 20.68 6.65 10.76
CA THR A 65 19.94 6.19 11.95
C THR A 65 18.74 7.07 12.28
N ASP A 66 18.82 8.36 11.92
CA ASP A 66 17.80 9.39 12.09
C ASP A 66 16.92 9.57 10.84
N PHE A 67 16.94 8.66 9.87
CA PHE A 67 16.18 8.80 8.62
C PHE A 67 14.66 9.06 8.82
N PHE A 68 14.10 8.57 9.93
CA PHE A 68 12.70 8.72 10.32
C PHE A 68 12.47 9.91 11.28
N TYR A 69 13.50 10.68 11.63
CA TYR A 69 13.32 11.94 12.35
C TYR A 69 13.01 13.04 11.33
N LYS A 70 11.72 13.23 11.04
CA LYS A 70 11.22 14.15 10.00
C LYS A 70 10.18 15.12 10.55
N ALA A 71 9.97 16.22 9.83
CA ALA A 71 8.92 17.18 10.17
C ALA A 71 7.53 16.63 9.83
N TRP A 72 6.49 17.25 10.38
CA TRP A 72 5.09 16.84 10.14
C TRP A 72 4.73 16.77 8.65
N ASN A 73 5.16 17.75 7.86
CA ASN A 73 4.85 17.80 6.43
C ASN A 73 5.52 16.69 5.61
N ASP A 74 6.54 16.02 6.14
CA ASP A 74 7.16 14.88 5.45
C ASP A 74 6.40 13.56 5.69
N TYR A 75 5.54 13.53 6.73
CA TYR A 75 4.74 12.37 7.11
C TYR A 75 3.27 12.47 6.65
N LYS A 76 2.74 13.69 6.56
CA LYS A 76 1.36 13.98 6.17
C LYS A 76 1.17 13.89 4.65
#